data_AF-A0A1A8MEH3-F1
#
_entry.id   AF-A0A1A8MEH3-F1
#
_cell.length_a   1.000
_cell.length_b   1.000
_cell.length_c   1.000
_cell.angle_alpha   90.00
_cell.angle_beta   90.00
_cell.angle_gamma   90.00
#
_symmetry.space_group_name_H-M   'P 1'
#
loop_
_entity.id
_entity.type
_entity.pdbx_description
1 polymer ?
#
loop_
_entity_poly.entity_id
_entity_poly.type
_entity_poly.pdbx_seq_one_letter_code
_entity_poly.pdbx_strand_id
1 'polypeptide(L)'
;MTLESMMACCLSEEAKESKRINAEIDKQLRRDKRDSRRELKLLLLGTGESGKSTFIKQMRIIHGAGYSDEDKRGFIRLVYQNIFTSMQAMIRATETLKIPYKYEQNRANAMVVKEVDIEKINGFDQHYVAAIKSLWADPGIQEAYDRRREYQLSDSTKYYLSDLDRIVDPNYLPTQQDVLRVRIPTTGIIEYPFDLQSIIFRMVDVGGQRSERRK
;
A
#
# COMPACT_ATOMS: atom_id res chain seq x y z
N MET A 1 -34.32 1.74 -54.62
CA MET A 1 -34.65 1.36 -53.24
C MET A 1 -33.94 0.06 -52.94
N THR A 2 -32.88 0.09 -52.15
CA THR A 2 -32.02 -1.06 -51.85
C THR A 2 -32.77 -2.09 -50.98
N LEU A 3 -32.49 -3.37 -51.19
CA LEU A 3 -33.10 -4.53 -50.52
C LEU A 3 -33.10 -4.47 -48.98
N GLU A 4 -32.25 -3.63 -48.38
CA GLU A 4 -32.23 -3.39 -46.93
C GLU A 4 -33.50 -2.69 -46.40
N SER A 5 -34.19 -1.90 -47.23
CA SER A 5 -35.40 -1.17 -46.82
C SER A 5 -36.63 -2.06 -46.70
N MET A 6 -36.67 -3.22 -47.37
CA MET A 6 -37.82 -4.13 -47.38
C MET A 6 -37.79 -5.15 -46.23
N MET A 7 -36.62 -5.38 -45.62
CA MET A 7 -36.43 -6.39 -44.57
C MET A 7 -36.63 -5.85 -43.14
N ALA A 8 -36.83 -4.53 -42.99
CA ALA A 8 -37.02 -3.87 -41.70
C ALA A 8 -38.46 -4.00 -41.15
N CYS A 9 -39.42 -4.48 -41.94
CA CYS A 9 -40.84 -4.48 -41.57
C CYS A 9 -41.32 -5.74 -40.81
N CYS A 10 -40.46 -6.75 -40.60
CA CYS A 10 -40.85 -8.05 -40.01
C CYS A 10 -40.00 -8.51 -38.81
N LEU A 11 -39.26 -7.61 -38.16
CA LEU A 11 -38.51 -7.96 -36.94
C LEU A 11 -39.42 -7.86 -35.72
N SER A 12 -39.42 -8.91 -34.88
CA SER A 12 -40.05 -8.85 -33.56
C SER A 12 -39.43 -7.71 -32.74
N GLU A 13 -40.20 -7.12 -31.83
CA GLU A 13 -39.68 -6.05 -30.95
C GLU A 13 -38.43 -6.51 -30.19
N GLU A 14 -38.36 -7.78 -29.82
CA GLU A 14 -37.21 -8.42 -29.18
C GLU A 14 -35.98 -8.48 -30.11
N ALA A 15 -36.17 -8.74 -31.41
CA ALA A 15 -35.09 -8.72 -32.39
C ALA A 15 -34.60 -7.29 -32.69
N LYS A 16 -35.49 -6.29 -32.66
CA LYS A 16 -35.12 -4.87 -32.79
C LYS A 16 -34.32 -4.40 -31.57
N GLU A 17 -34.75 -4.77 -30.36
CA GLU A 17 -34.06 -4.42 -29.13
C GLU A 17 -32.69 -5.10 -29.03
N SER A 18 -32.60 -6.40 -29.37
CA SER A 18 -31.32 -7.12 -29.45
C SER A 18 -30.36 -6.46 -30.43
N LYS A 19 -30.85 -5.96 -31.57
CA LYS A 19 -30.03 -5.25 -32.56
C LYS A 19 -29.56 -3.89 -32.06
N ARG A 20 -30.37 -3.16 -31.27
CA ARG A 20 -29.96 -1.91 -30.61
C ARG A 20 -28.89 -2.15 -29.56
N ILE A 21 -29.09 -3.14 -28.68
CA ILE A 21 -28.12 -3.52 -27.65
C ILE A 21 -26.79 -3.91 -28.31
N ASN A 22 -26.83 -4.75 -29.35
CA ASN A 22 -25.62 -5.16 -30.06
C ASN A 22 -24.89 -3.98 -30.71
N ALA A 23 -25.63 -3.02 -31.29
CA ALA A 23 -25.05 -1.81 -31.86
C ALA A 23 -24.38 -0.91 -30.79
N GLU A 24 -24.95 -0.80 -29.59
CA GLU A 24 -24.33 -0.04 -28.50
C GLU A 24 -23.11 -0.78 -27.93
N ILE A 25 -23.15 -2.10 -27.82
CA ILE A 25 -21.98 -2.92 -27.46
C ILE A 25 -20.85 -2.73 -28.48
N ASP A 26 -21.14 -2.82 -29.78
CA ASP A 26 -20.15 -2.61 -30.84
C ASP A 26 -19.53 -1.21 -30.80
N LYS A 27 -20.35 -0.20 -30.50
CA LYS A 27 -19.90 1.19 -30.33
C LYS A 27 -18.98 1.33 -29.11
N GLN A 28 -19.32 0.68 -27.99
CA GLN A 28 -18.48 0.64 -26.80
C GLN A 28 -17.15 -0.08 -27.08
N LEU A 29 -17.18 -1.25 -27.73
CA LEU A 29 -15.99 -2.01 -28.12
C LEU A 29 -15.05 -1.20 -29.03
N ARG A 30 -15.60 -0.43 -29.98
CA ARG A 30 -14.80 0.45 -30.85
C ARG A 30 -14.14 1.58 -30.06
N ARG A 31 -14.84 2.15 -29.07
CA ARG A 31 -14.30 3.17 -28.17
C ARG A 31 -13.17 2.59 -27.31
N ASP A 32 -13.40 1.47 -26.65
CA ASP A 32 -12.42 0.81 -25.78
C ASP A 32 -11.18 0.35 -26.57
N LYS A 33 -11.36 -0.13 -27.81
CA LYS A 33 -10.24 -0.47 -28.71
C LYS A 33 -9.41 0.75 -29.10
N ARG A 34 -10.02 1.92 -29.25
CA ARG A 34 -9.30 3.16 -29.56
C ARG A 34 -8.54 3.66 -28.33
N ASP A 35 -9.17 3.60 -27.17
CA ASP A 35 -8.59 4.11 -25.93
C ASP A 35 -7.46 3.19 -25.44
N SER A 36 -7.62 1.85 -25.54
CA SER A 36 -6.54 0.89 -25.27
C SER A 36 -5.34 1.01 -26.20
N ARG A 37 -5.50 1.43 -27.46
CA ARG A 37 -4.37 1.71 -28.37
C ARG A 37 -3.51 2.91 -27.94
N ARG A 38 -4.07 3.80 -27.12
CA ARG A 38 -3.37 4.97 -26.57
C ARG A 38 -2.84 4.71 -25.15
N GLU A 39 -3.16 3.55 -24.59
CA GLU A 39 -2.72 3.13 -23.26
C GLU A 39 -1.38 2.40 -23.35
N LEU A 40 -0.38 2.89 -22.61
CA LEU A 40 0.91 2.22 -22.44
C LEU A 40 0.96 1.54 -21.08
N LYS A 41 1.05 0.21 -21.08
CA LYS A 41 1.19 -0.59 -19.86
C LYS A 41 2.65 -0.70 -19.44
N LEU A 42 2.95 -0.30 -18.21
CA LEU A 42 4.27 -0.38 -17.60
C LEU A 42 4.24 -1.38 -16.46
N LEU A 43 4.92 -2.51 -16.62
CA LEU A 43 5.02 -3.54 -15.59
C LEU A 43 6.22 -3.26 -14.67
N LEU A 44 5.97 -3.10 -13.37
CA LEU A 44 7.03 -2.94 -12.38
C LEU A 44 7.43 -4.30 -11.80
N LEU A 45 8.67 -4.70 -12.07
CA LEU A 45 9.24 -5.96 -11.56
C LEU A 45 10.33 -5.67 -10.53
N GLY A 46 10.43 -6.54 -9.54
CA GLY A 46 11.41 -6.43 -8.47
C GLY A 46 11.09 -7.35 -7.30
N THR A 47 12.10 -7.66 -6.49
CA THR A 47 11.92 -8.40 -5.24
C THR A 47 10.98 -7.67 -4.27
N GLY A 48 10.54 -8.35 -3.21
CA GLY A 48 9.89 -7.68 -2.09
C GLY A 48 10.74 -6.49 -1.61
N GLU A 49 10.08 -5.39 -1.25
CA GLU A 49 10.72 -4.19 -0.68
C GLU A 49 11.69 -3.44 -1.62
N SER A 50 11.74 -3.76 -2.91
CA SER A 50 12.58 -3.06 -3.90
C SER A 50 12.10 -1.64 -4.27
N GLY A 51 11.10 -1.09 -3.58
CA GLY A 51 10.58 0.26 -3.82
C GLY A 51 9.54 0.43 -4.94
N LYS A 52 9.01 -0.65 -5.53
CA LYS A 52 7.99 -0.58 -6.61
C LYS A 52 6.77 0.26 -6.22
N SER A 53 6.16 -0.08 -5.08
CA SER A 53 4.98 0.63 -4.59
C SER A 53 5.33 2.08 -4.22
N THR A 54 6.55 2.35 -3.74
CA THR A 54 7.04 3.72 -3.50
C THR A 54 7.13 4.52 -4.79
N PHE A 55 7.62 3.91 -5.87
CA PHE A 55 7.67 4.54 -7.19
C PHE A 55 6.27 4.88 -7.71
N ILE A 56 5.29 3.99 -7.55
CA ILE A 56 3.89 4.26 -7.92
C ILE A 56 3.31 5.41 -7.10
N LYS A 57 3.55 5.44 -5.78
CA LYS A 57 3.09 6.54 -4.92
C LYS A 57 3.70 7.88 -5.37
N GLN A 58 4.97 7.90 -5.79
CA GLN A 58 5.61 9.09 -6.36
C GLN A 58 4.93 9.52 -7.67
N MET A 59 4.60 8.58 -8.55
CA MET A 59 3.89 8.90 -9.79
C MET A 59 2.52 9.52 -9.54
N ARG A 60 1.80 9.04 -8.51
CA ARG A 60 0.54 9.67 -8.08
C ARG A 60 0.74 11.10 -7.57
N ILE A 61 1.87 11.39 -6.92
CA ILE A 61 2.19 12.74 -6.42
C ILE A 61 2.56 13.69 -7.56
N ILE A 62 3.40 13.26 -8.50
CA ILE A 62 3.98 14.13 -9.54
C ILE A 62 3.02 14.28 -10.73
N HIS A 63 2.34 13.22 -11.13
CA HIS A 63 1.55 13.15 -12.36
C HIS A 63 0.06 12.82 -12.12
N GLY A 64 -0.34 12.55 -10.89
CA GLY A 64 -1.73 12.31 -10.51
C GLY A 64 -2.35 13.46 -9.74
N ALA A 65 -3.49 13.20 -9.11
CA ALA A 65 -4.17 14.14 -8.21
C ALA A 65 -3.47 14.31 -6.85
N GLY A 66 -2.34 13.62 -6.62
CA GLY A 66 -1.70 13.54 -5.31
C GLY A 66 -2.53 12.76 -4.29
N TYR A 67 -2.29 13.08 -3.01
CA TYR A 67 -3.03 12.55 -1.88
C TYR A 67 -3.76 13.69 -1.18
N SER A 68 -5.09 13.63 -1.22
CA SER A 68 -5.96 14.52 -0.45
C SER A 68 -5.79 14.26 1.05
N ASP A 69 -6.32 15.15 1.88
CA ASP A 69 -6.29 14.93 3.33
C ASP A 69 -7.18 13.75 3.75
N GLU A 70 -8.24 13.46 2.99
CA GLU A 70 -9.03 12.25 3.17
C GLU A 70 -8.23 10.98 2.85
N ASP A 71 -7.49 10.98 1.73
CA ASP A 71 -6.58 9.87 1.40
C ASP A 71 -5.55 9.66 2.53
N LYS A 72 -4.91 10.74 2.99
CA LYS A 72 -3.89 10.70 4.05
C LYS A 72 -4.45 10.11 5.34
N ARG A 73 -5.68 10.47 5.74
CA ARG A 73 -6.34 9.88 6.92
C ARG A 73 -6.46 8.36 6.82
N GLY A 74 -6.71 7.84 5.61
CA GLY A 74 -6.73 6.40 5.35
C GLY A 74 -5.41 5.68 5.67
N PHE A 75 -4.28 6.38 5.69
CA PHE A 75 -2.97 5.80 6.02
C PHE A 75 -2.64 5.81 7.52
N ILE A 76 -3.41 6.49 8.37
CA ILE A 76 -3.11 6.61 9.82
C ILE A 76 -2.97 5.22 10.45
N ARG A 77 -3.97 4.36 10.25
CA ARG A 77 -3.98 2.99 10.77
C ARG A 77 -2.77 2.19 10.28
N LEU A 78 -2.43 2.33 8.99
CA LEU A 78 -1.30 1.63 8.39
C LEU A 78 0.05 2.08 8.99
N VAL A 79 0.20 3.38 9.30
CA VAL A 79 1.39 3.90 9.98
C VAL A 79 1.52 3.28 11.37
N TYR A 80 0.44 3.21 12.15
CA TYR A 80 0.46 2.55 13.46
C TYR A 80 0.85 1.07 13.33
N GLN A 81 0.23 0.34 12.41
CA GLN A 81 0.57 -1.06 12.15
C GLN A 81 2.05 -1.25 11.79
N ASN A 82 2.63 -0.33 11.01
CA ASN A 82 4.05 -0.36 10.65
C ASN A 82 4.97 -0.15 11.86
N ILE A 83 4.60 0.76 12.78
CA ILE A 83 5.34 0.99 14.04
C ILE A 83 5.33 -0.27 14.90
N PHE A 84 4.16 -0.85 15.15
CA PHE A 84 4.05 -2.08 15.96
C PHE A 84 4.79 -3.25 15.33
N THR A 85 4.61 -3.46 14.02
CA THR A 85 5.32 -4.51 13.28
C THR A 85 6.84 -4.35 13.43
N SER A 86 7.34 -3.12 13.29
CA SER A 86 8.77 -2.82 13.43
C SER A 86 9.28 -3.09 14.85
N MET A 87 8.55 -2.63 15.86
CA MET A 87 8.95 -2.84 17.26
C MET A 87 8.89 -4.33 17.63
N GLN A 88 7.85 -5.05 17.23
CA GLN A 88 7.75 -6.50 17.44
C GLN A 88 8.89 -7.26 16.74
N ALA A 89 9.30 -6.85 15.54
CA ALA A 89 10.44 -7.44 14.85
C ALA A 89 11.75 -7.23 15.64
N MET A 90 12.00 -6.02 16.14
CA MET A 90 13.18 -5.73 16.96
C MET A 90 13.16 -6.50 18.30
N ILE A 91 12.01 -6.60 18.98
CA ILE A 91 11.85 -7.42 20.19
C ILE A 91 12.22 -8.88 19.91
N ARG A 92 11.68 -9.48 18.84
CA ARG A 92 12.05 -10.86 18.44
C ARG A 92 13.53 -11.00 18.10
N ALA A 93 14.15 -9.96 17.53
CA ALA A 93 15.57 -9.94 17.25
C ALA A 93 16.41 -9.93 18.53
N THR A 94 16.00 -9.21 19.59
CA THR A 94 16.71 -9.27 20.89
C THR A 94 16.75 -10.69 21.46
N GLU A 95 15.65 -11.43 21.36
CA GLU A 95 15.56 -12.84 21.79
C GLU A 95 16.45 -13.74 20.93
N THR A 96 16.41 -13.56 19.60
CA THR A 96 17.15 -14.39 18.64
C THR A 96 18.66 -14.16 18.72
N LEU A 97 19.07 -12.90 18.82
CA LEU A 97 20.48 -12.49 18.87
C LEU A 97 21.03 -12.49 20.30
N LYS A 98 20.20 -12.85 21.29
CA LYS A 98 20.50 -12.90 22.72
C LYS A 98 21.02 -11.56 23.26
N ILE A 99 20.45 -10.46 22.79
CA ILE A 99 20.78 -9.10 23.23
C ILE A 99 19.93 -8.81 24.48
N PRO A 100 20.55 -8.59 25.66
CA PRO A 100 19.80 -8.25 26.86
C PRO A 100 19.26 -6.82 26.78
N TYR A 101 18.07 -6.59 27.35
CA TYR A 101 17.61 -5.23 27.65
C TYR A 101 18.52 -4.59 28.69
N LYS A 102 18.84 -3.31 28.52
CA LYS A 102 19.58 -2.56 29.55
C LYS A 102 18.70 -2.28 30.77
N TYR A 103 17.43 -1.96 30.52
CA TYR A 103 16.49 -1.59 31.57
C TYR A 103 15.49 -2.72 31.81
N GLU A 104 15.45 -3.25 33.03
CA GLU A 104 14.66 -4.45 33.34
C GLU A 104 13.15 -4.25 33.14
N GLN A 105 12.63 -3.03 33.35
CA GLN A 105 11.22 -2.70 33.08
C GLN A 105 10.85 -2.89 31.59
N ASN A 106 11.81 -2.80 30.67
CA ASN A 106 11.54 -2.98 29.25
C ASN A 106 11.21 -4.43 28.88
N ARG A 107 11.48 -5.42 29.76
CA ARG A 107 10.95 -6.77 29.57
C ARG A 107 9.42 -6.81 29.61
N ALA A 108 8.82 -6.10 30.57
CA ALA A 108 7.36 -6.00 30.67
C ALA A 108 6.78 -5.20 29.48
N ASN A 109 7.41 -4.08 29.12
CA ASN A 109 7.01 -3.31 27.94
C ASN A 109 7.07 -4.14 26.65
N ALA A 110 8.13 -4.96 26.50
CA ALA A 110 8.29 -5.85 25.35
C ALA A 110 7.16 -6.90 25.28
N MET A 111 6.77 -7.50 26.41
CA MET A 111 5.65 -8.44 26.46
C MET A 111 4.35 -7.77 26.00
N VAL A 112 4.02 -6.61 26.55
CA VAL A 112 2.82 -5.83 26.19
C VAL A 112 2.78 -5.54 24.69
N VAL A 113 3.88 -5.09 24.10
CA VAL A 113 3.94 -4.76 22.66
C VAL A 113 3.91 -6.03 21.79
N LYS A 114 4.50 -7.14 22.26
CA LYS A 114 4.56 -8.42 21.53
C LYS A 114 3.19 -9.09 21.41
N GLU A 115 2.31 -8.90 22.38
CA GLU A 115 0.95 -9.48 22.41
C GLU A 115 -0.08 -8.70 21.59
N VAL A 116 0.28 -7.52 21.07
CA VAL A 116 -0.64 -6.70 20.26
C VAL A 116 -0.99 -7.40 18.95
N ASP A 117 -2.29 -7.57 18.72
CA ASP A 117 -2.84 -7.95 17.43
C ASP A 117 -2.84 -6.74 16.49
N ILE A 118 -1.86 -6.73 15.57
CA ILE A 118 -1.62 -5.62 14.64
C ILE A 118 -2.84 -5.36 13.73
N GLU A 119 -3.60 -6.40 13.41
CA GLU A 119 -4.75 -6.25 12.52
C GLU A 119 -5.91 -5.52 13.21
N LYS A 120 -6.00 -5.58 14.54
CA LYS A 120 -7.08 -4.93 15.32
C LYS A 120 -6.72 -3.53 15.82
N ILE A 121 -5.55 -3.01 15.48
CA ILE A 121 -5.14 -1.66 15.85
C ILE A 121 -6.03 -0.64 15.14
N ASN A 122 -6.74 0.15 15.93
CA ASN A 122 -7.55 1.29 15.46
C ASN A 122 -7.10 2.63 16.05
N GLY A 123 -6.19 2.59 17.03
CA GLY A 123 -5.68 3.74 17.75
C GLY A 123 -4.33 3.44 18.38
N PHE A 124 -3.74 4.46 18.99
CA PHE A 124 -2.42 4.36 19.58
C PHE A 124 -2.51 4.80 21.04
N ASP A 125 -2.98 3.88 21.89
CA ASP A 125 -3.25 4.17 23.30
C ASP A 125 -1.99 4.59 24.05
N GLN A 126 -2.16 5.46 25.06
CA GLN A 126 -1.06 6.08 25.79
C GLN A 126 -0.09 5.05 26.42
N HIS A 127 -0.60 3.90 26.87
CA HIS A 127 0.25 2.86 27.46
C HIS A 127 1.18 2.21 26.42
N TYR A 128 0.71 2.03 25.18
CA TYR A 128 1.56 1.56 24.08
C TYR A 128 2.58 2.62 23.66
N VAL A 129 2.19 3.90 23.65
CA VAL A 129 3.13 5.02 23.40
C VAL A 129 4.29 4.96 24.38
N ALA A 130 3.98 4.90 25.69
CA ALA A 130 4.98 4.88 26.75
C ALA A 130 5.90 3.66 26.62
N ALA A 131 5.33 2.47 26.36
CA ALA A 131 6.09 1.24 26.17
C ALA A 131 7.03 1.33 24.96
N ILE A 132 6.55 1.78 23.80
CA ILE A 132 7.33 1.88 22.56
C ILE A 132 8.44 2.92 22.70
N LYS A 133 8.18 4.07 23.34
CA LYS A 133 9.22 5.08 23.63
C LYS A 133 10.30 4.52 24.56
N SER A 134 9.89 3.86 25.63
CA SER A 134 10.82 3.26 26.61
C SER A 134 11.68 2.17 25.97
N LEU A 135 11.10 1.35 25.09
CA LEU A 135 11.81 0.34 24.31
C LEU A 135 12.76 0.98 23.31
N TRP A 136 12.31 1.98 22.54
CA TRP A 136 13.16 2.65 21.56
C TRP A 136 14.37 3.33 22.21
N ALA A 137 14.23 3.85 23.43
CA ALA A 137 15.35 4.41 24.19
C ALA A 137 16.27 3.36 24.83
N ASP A 138 15.93 2.06 24.81
CA ASP A 138 16.74 0.99 25.38
C ASP A 138 17.96 0.69 24.48
N PRO A 139 19.19 0.70 25.03
CA PRO A 139 20.38 0.32 24.27
C PRO A 139 20.34 -1.09 23.66
N GLY A 140 19.65 -2.06 24.29
CA GLY A 140 19.49 -3.39 23.70
C GLY A 140 18.61 -3.39 22.44
N ILE A 141 17.57 -2.55 22.41
CA ILE A 141 16.75 -2.35 21.21
C ILE A 141 17.52 -1.55 20.15
N GLN A 142 18.29 -0.54 20.55
CA GLN A 142 19.16 0.19 19.62
C GLN A 142 20.23 -0.73 19.00
N GLU A 143 20.84 -1.62 19.77
CA GLU A 143 21.77 -2.63 19.26
C GLU A 143 21.07 -3.58 18.28
N ALA A 144 19.86 -4.04 18.60
CA ALA A 144 19.05 -4.83 17.67
C ALA A 144 18.77 -4.05 16.37
N TYR A 145 18.47 -2.75 16.44
CA TYR A 145 18.30 -1.90 15.25
C TYR A 145 19.60 -1.73 14.45
N ASP A 146 20.75 -1.59 15.10
CA ASP A 146 22.04 -1.49 14.41
C ASP A 146 22.38 -2.79 13.66
N ARG A 147 21.97 -3.92 14.21
CA ARG A 147 22.07 -5.27 13.61
C ARG A 147 20.89 -5.65 12.71
N ARG A 148 20.05 -4.69 12.30
CA ARG A 148 18.87 -4.90 11.41
C ARG A 148 19.14 -5.59 10.07
N ARG A 149 20.40 -5.76 9.67
CA ARG A 149 20.77 -6.53 8.46
C ARG A 149 20.68 -8.05 8.67
N GLU A 150 20.59 -8.50 9.92
CA GLU A 150 20.54 -9.92 10.30
C GLU A 150 19.11 -10.49 10.33
N TYR A 151 18.09 -9.63 10.23
CA TYR A 151 16.68 -10.02 10.24
C TYR A 151 15.83 -9.05 9.41
N GLN A 152 14.58 -9.41 9.15
CA GLN A 152 13.70 -8.55 8.35
C GLN A 152 13.19 -7.38 9.19
N LEU A 153 13.60 -6.16 8.84
CA LEU A 153 13.11 -4.92 9.42
C LEU A 153 12.83 -3.90 8.33
N SER A 154 11.80 -3.08 8.51
CA SER A 154 11.47 -2.01 7.57
C SER A 154 12.53 -0.90 7.59
N ASP A 155 12.98 -0.43 6.44
CA ASP A 155 13.88 0.73 6.34
C ASP A 155 13.26 2.01 6.92
N SER A 156 11.93 2.07 6.99
CA SER A 156 11.17 3.19 7.55
C SER A 156 11.09 3.17 9.09
N THR A 157 11.56 2.11 9.77
CA THR A 157 11.42 1.97 11.23
C THR A 157 11.96 3.18 12.00
N LYS A 158 13.20 3.61 11.71
CA LYS A 158 13.80 4.77 12.40
C LYS A 158 13.05 6.07 12.13
N TYR A 159 12.51 6.24 10.92
CA TYR A 159 11.77 7.45 10.56
C TYR A 159 10.54 7.65 11.45
N TYR A 160 9.76 6.58 11.66
CA TYR A 160 8.57 6.68 12.51
C TYR A 160 8.92 6.71 14.01
N LEU A 161 9.84 5.86 14.47
CA LEU A 161 10.16 5.77 15.90
C LEU A 161 10.90 6.99 16.44
N SER A 162 11.69 7.68 15.61
CA SER A 162 12.39 8.90 16.03
C SER A 162 11.46 10.12 16.15
N ASP A 163 10.27 10.05 15.55
CA ASP A 163 9.30 11.14 15.51
C ASP A 163 7.92 10.64 15.92
N LEU A 164 7.90 9.77 16.94
CA LEU A 164 6.69 9.13 17.43
C LEU A 164 5.72 10.17 18.02
N ASP A 165 6.24 11.24 18.62
CA ASP A 165 5.43 12.32 19.19
C ASP A 165 4.47 12.96 18.17
N ARG A 166 4.95 13.23 16.95
CA ARG A 166 4.11 13.75 15.87
C ARG A 166 3.00 12.78 15.46
N ILE A 167 3.29 11.48 15.51
CA ILE A 167 2.40 10.41 15.03
C ILE A 167 1.28 10.13 16.03
N VAL A 168 1.54 10.33 17.33
CA VAL A 168 0.58 10.06 18.41
C VAL A 168 -0.22 11.30 18.80
N ASP A 169 0.04 12.43 18.16
CA ASP A 169 -0.76 13.64 18.32
C ASP A 169 -2.22 13.36 17.93
N PRO A 170 -3.22 13.79 18.72
CA PRO A 170 -4.64 13.56 18.40
C PRO A 170 -5.08 14.14 17.05
N ASN A 171 -4.38 15.17 16.55
CA ASN A 171 -4.63 15.81 15.26
C ASN A 171 -3.67 15.32 14.17
N TYR A 172 -2.98 14.21 14.39
CA TYR A 172 -2.03 13.66 13.43
C TYR A 172 -2.68 13.43 12.06
N LEU A 173 -2.12 14.10 11.06
CA LEU A 173 -2.39 13.87 9.65
C LEU A 173 -1.09 13.40 8.98
N PRO A 174 -1.05 12.20 8.37
CA PRO A 174 0.14 11.72 7.70
C PRO A 174 0.62 12.68 6.62
N THR A 175 1.90 13.00 6.63
CA THR A 175 2.55 13.77 5.57
C THR A 175 2.69 12.93 4.30
N GLN A 176 2.98 13.58 3.17
CA GLN A 176 3.35 12.83 1.96
C GLN A 176 4.55 11.90 2.21
N GLN A 177 5.48 12.30 3.09
CA GLN A 177 6.63 11.47 3.44
C GLN A 177 6.25 10.23 4.25
N ASP A 178 5.26 10.34 5.14
CA ASP A 178 4.68 9.19 5.84
C ASP A 178 3.98 8.25 4.85
N VAL A 179 3.19 8.80 3.93
CA VAL A 179 2.48 8.03 2.89
C VAL A 179 3.46 7.30 1.97
N LEU A 180 4.59 7.91 1.61
CA LEU A 180 5.63 7.26 0.81
C LEU A 180 6.30 6.10 1.56
N ARG A 181 6.56 6.29 2.86
CA ARG A 181 7.31 5.34 3.71
C ARG A 181 6.49 4.21 4.28
N VAL A 182 5.16 4.35 4.35
CA VAL A 182 4.30 3.34 4.95
C VAL A 182 4.27 2.11 4.06
N ARG A 183 4.56 0.95 4.66
CA ARG A 183 4.52 -0.32 3.94
C ARG A 183 3.08 -0.80 3.88
N ILE A 184 2.65 -1.10 2.66
CA ILE A 184 1.44 -1.84 2.36
C ILE A 184 1.89 -3.07 1.58
N PRO A 185 1.66 -4.30 2.08
CA PRO A 185 1.96 -5.49 1.32
C PRO A 185 1.14 -5.50 0.02
N THR A 186 1.81 -5.45 -1.13
CA THR A 186 1.16 -5.68 -2.42
C THR A 186 0.84 -7.17 -2.56
N THR A 187 -0.44 -7.51 -2.59
CA THR A 187 -0.95 -8.84 -2.91
C THR A 187 -1.60 -8.81 -4.29
N GLY A 188 -1.36 -9.84 -5.10
CA GLY A 188 -1.87 -9.91 -6.46
C GLY A 188 -1.30 -8.85 -7.41
N ILE A 189 -2.16 -8.39 -8.31
CA ILE A 189 -1.85 -7.41 -9.36
C ILE A 189 -2.65 -6.14 -9.07
N ILE A 190 -1.96 -5.01 -8.95
CA ILE A 190 -2.60 -3.71 -8.74
C ILE A 190 -2.24 -2.81 -9.90
N GLU A 191 -3.26 -2.24 -10.54
CA GLU A 191 -3.10 -1.33 -11.68
C GLU A 191 -3.37 0.12 -11.27
N TYR A 192 -2.49 1.03 -11.69
CA TYR A 192 -2.56 2.46 -11.42
C TYR A 192 -2.56 3.22 -12.74
N PRO A 193 -3.73 3.71 -13.20
CA PRO A 193 -3.80 4.58 -14.37
C PRO A 193 -3.33 5.99 -14.00
N PHE A 194 -2.57 6.63 -14.87
CA PHE A 194 -2.27 8.06 -14.80
C PHE A 194 -2.10 8.64 -16.20
N ASP A 195 -2.58 9.87 -16.37
CA ASP A 195 -2.52 10.58 -17.63
C ASP A 195 -1.27 11.45 -17.68
N LEU A 196 -0.40 11.20 -18.66
CA LEU A 196 0.75 12.05 -18.93
C LEU A 196 0.55 12.72 -20.29
N GLN A 197 0.10 13.98 -20.27
CA GLN A 197 -0.23 14.75 -21.45
C GLN A 197 -1.30 14.06 -22.32
N SER A 198 -0.93 13.55 -23.49
CA SER A 198 -1.82 12.86 -24.42
C SER A 198 -1.73 11.33 -24.37
N ILE A 199 -0.90 10.79 -23.47
CA ILE A 199 -0.66 9.35 -23.33
C ILE A 199 -1.20 8.88 -21.98
N ILE A 200 -2.01 7.82 -22.01
CA ILE A 200 -2.51 7.17 -20.79
C ILE A 200 -1.49 6.10 -20.41
N PHE A 201 -0.89 6.20 -19.24
CA PHE A 201 -0.04 5.15 -18.72
C PHE A 201 -0.80 4.31 -17.70
N ARG A 202 -0.57 3.01 -17.73
CA ARG A 202 -1.08 2.08 -16.73
C ARG A 202 0.09 1.35 -16.09
N MET A 203 0.44 1.74 -14.88
CA MET A 203 1.44 1.04 -14.08
C MET A 203 0.84 -0.20 -13.45
N VAL A 204 1.53 -1.32 -13.55
CA VAL A 204 1.11 -2.61 -13.01
C VAL A 204 2.13 -3.00 -11.92
N ASP A 205 1.72 -2.93 -10.66
CA ASP A 205 2.47 -3.49 -9.52
C ASP A 205 2.09 -4.95 -9.35
N VAL A 206 3.10 -5.79 -9.14
CA VAL A 206 2.90 -7.20 -8.81
C VAL A 206 3.58 -7.53 -7.50
N GLY A 207 2.95 -8.41 -6.73
CA GLY A 207 3.51 -8.93 -5.48
C GLY A 207 4.96 -9.41 -5.66
N GLY A 208 5.88 -8.81 -4.90
CA GLY A 208 7.32 -9.11 -5.02
C GLY A 208 7.76 -10.40 -4.31
N GLN A 209 6.88 -10.99 -3.50
CA GLN A 209 7.17 -12.17 -2.68
C GLN A 209 7.10 -13.47 -3.50
N ARG A 210 7.81 -14.52 -3.04
CA ARG A 210 7.86 -15.81 -3.74
C ARG A 210 6.47 -16.47 -3.87
N SER A 211 5.59 -16.29 -2.89
CA SER A 211 4.21 -16.80 -2.92
C SER A 211 3.36 -16.21 -4.06
N GLU A 212 3.69 -14.99 -4.49
CA GLU A 212 2.98 -14.25 -5.55
C GLU A 212 3.48 -14.63 -6.95
N ARG A 213 4.63 -15.30 -7.04
CA ARG A 213 5.20 -15.82 -8.29
C ARG A 213 4.72 -17.25 -8.47
N ARG A 214 3.67 -17.47 -9.27
CA ARG A 214 3.28 -18.83 -9.69
C ARG A 214 4.50 -19.53 -10.30
N LYS A 215 4.72 -20.79 -9.89
CA LYS A 215 5.66 -21.70 -10.55
C LYS A 215 5.14 -22.13 -11.91
#